data_AF-A0A931CJX4-F1
#
_entry.id   AF-A0A931CJX4-F1
#
_cell.length_a   1.000
_cell.length_b   1.000
_cell.length_c   1.000
_cell.angle_alpha   90.00
_cell.angle_beta   90.00
_cell.angle_gamma   90.00
#
_symmetry.space_group_name_H-M   'P 1'
#
loop_
_entity.id
_entity.type
_entity.pdbx_description
1 polymer ?
#
loop_
_entity_poly.entity_id
_entity_poly.type
_entity_poly.pdbx_seq_one_letter_code
_entity_poly.pdbx_strand_id
1 'polypeptide(L)'
;MGKWRWIGTAGGFVLLLLFGLQLVNGSVADTVATATFLFSDPFETWLADQAILLFWVGSMVILLLSVVIEMQIRAKANLKEEMTSALEAADIDKKAVMEEARAASETAAASKAAVEEALRTARAELEELGKAPATHDQRLFARFETEFPLDGAAIKYLTNWFNGERWEWRSLEEIAAFNANWQANLVFLDPEMQECLANLRTRTARFMGEIGVNTFKTNAYEESSVLDENRFPTHGEYQKRADELVQLGDDVVVAHRELLHLGHQKRLA
;
A
#
# COMPACT_ATOMS: atom_id res chain seq x y z
N MET A 1 -2.04 38.70 -35.93
CA MET A 1 -2.47 39.35 -37.20
C MET A 1 -2.53 38.25 -38.25
N GLY A 2 -3.65 37.78 -38.79
CA GLY A 2 -5.00 38.33 -38.84
C GLY A 2 -5.37 38.62 -40.30
N LYS A 3 -6.18 37.73 -40.89
CA LYS A 3 -6.94 37.85 -42.16
C LYS A 3 -6.18 37.50 -43.44
N TRP A 4 -6.94 37.04 -44.44
CA TRP A 4 -6.57 36.61 -45.81
C TRP A 4 -6.34 35.10 -46.03
N ARG A 5 -7.41 34.31 -45.89
CA ARG A 5 -7.46 32.96 -46.49
C ARG A 5 -8.91 32.48 -46.74
N TRP A 6 -9.70 33.22 -47.50
CA TRP A 6 -11.08 32.82 -47.85
C TRP A 6 -11.58 33.27 -49.24
N ILE A 7 -10.71 33.40 -50.25
CA ILE A 7 -11.14 33.73 -51.64
C ILE A 7 -10.95 32.55 -52.63
N GLY A 8 -10.37 31.43 -52.20
CA GLY A 8 -10.01 30.32 -53.12
C GLY A 8 -11.12 29.34 -53.52
N THR A 9 -12.22 29.24 -52.77
CA THR A 9 -13.21 28.17 -52.97
C THR A 9 -14.44 28.57 -53.80
N ALA A 10 -14.81 29.85 -53.83
CA ALA A 10 -15.96 30.31 -54.61
C ALA A 10 -15.68 30.38 -56.13
N GLY A 11 -14.45 30.75 -56.54
CA GLY A 11 -14.08 30.84 -57.96
C GLY A 11 -13.99 29.49 -58.67
N GLY A 12 -13.51 28.46 -57.98
CA GLY A 12 -13.41 27.10 -58.54
C GLY A 12 -14.76 26.44 -58.79
N PHE A 13 -15.74 26.68 -57.91
CA PHE A 13 -17.07 26.10 -58.04
C PHE A 13 -17.88 26.70 -59.19
N VAL A 14 -17.71 28.01 -59.46
CA VAL A 14 -18.37 28.69 -60.60
C VAL A 14 -17.77 28.24 -61.94
N LEU A 15 -16.45 28.02 -62.00
CA LEU A 15 -15.80 27.48 -63.20
C LEU A 15 -16.20 26.02 -63.47
N LEU A 16 -16.32 25.18 -62.45
CA LEU A 16 -16.82 23.81 -62.59
C LEU A 16 -18.29 23.76 -63.01
N LEU A 17 -19.14 24.66 -62.50
CA LEU A 17 -20.53 24.78 -62.93
C LEU A 17 -20.66 25.28 -64.37
N LEU A 18 -19.85 26.25 -64.79
CA LEU A 18 -19.86 26.74 -66.18
C LEU A 18 -19.31 25.70 -67.17
N PHE A 19 -18.29 24.92 -66.78
CA PHE A 19 -17.79 23.80 -67.59
C PHE A 19 -18.81 22.66 -67.67
N GLY A 20 -19.47 22.35 -66.56
CA GLY A 20 -20.59 21.40 -66.52
C GLY A 20 -21.75 21.85 -67.40
N LEU A 21 -22.13 23.13 -67.37
CA LEU A 21 -23.22 23.66 -68.20
C LEU A 21 -22.87 23.67 -69.70
N GLN A 22 -21.61 23.94 -70.06
CA GLN A 22 -21.16 23.87 -71.46
C GLN A 22 -21.11 22.43 -71.98
N LEU A 23 -20.67 21.47 -71.16
CA LEU A 23 -20.71 20.05 -71.50
C LEU A 23 -22.15 19.55 -71.66
N VAL A 24 -23.08 20.00 -70.80
CA VAL A 24 -24.50 19.64 -70.90
C VAL A 24 -25.16 20.30 -72.12
N ASN A 25 -24.88 21.57 -72.44
CA ASN A 25 -25.47 22.23 -73.61
C ASN A 25 -24.92 21.68 -74.94
N GLY A 26 -23.63 21.36 -75.01
CA GLY A 26 -23.04 20.66 -76.17
C GLY A 26 -23.64 19.26 -76.33
N SER A 27 -23.76 18.51 -75.23
CA SER A 27 -24.41 17.20 -75.20
C SER A 27 -25.87 17.28 -75.66
N VAL A 28 -26.66 18.26 -75.22
CA VAL A 28 -28.08 18.36 -75.57
C VAL A 28 -28.25 18.77 -77.04
N ALA A 29 -27.44 19.70 -77.55
CA ALA A 29 -27.48 20.09 -78.96
C ALA A 29 -27.08 18.93 -79.90
N ASP A 30 -26.02 18.18 -79.55
CA ASP A 30 -25.63 16.98 -80.31
C ASP A 30 -26.66 15.86 -80.18
N THR A 31 -27.28 15.68 -79.01
CA THR A 31 -28.33 14.65 -78.83
C THR A 31 -29.58 15.01 -79.65
N VAL A 32 -29.98 16.28 -79.71
CA VAL A 32 -31.13 16.75 -80.50
C VAL A 32 -30.84 16.69 -82.00
N ALA A 33 -29.64 17.08 -82.46
CA ALA A 33 -29.24 16.96 -83.86
C ALA A 33 -29.15 15.48 -84.30
N THR A 34 -28.59 14.63 -83.45
CA THR A 34 -28.52 13.18 -83.70
C THR A 34 -29.91 12.55 -83.72
N ALA A 35 -30.81 12.93 -82.80
CA ALA A 35 -32.20 12.49 -82.79
C ALA A 35 -32.95 12.96 -84.04
N THR A 36 -32.78 14.22 -84.46
CA THR A 36 -33.45 14.76 -85.66
C THR A 36 -32.96 14.06 -86.94
N PHE A 37 -31.68 13.69 -87.00
CA PHE A 37 -31.13 12.88 -88.09
C PHE A 37 -31.66 11.43 -88.06
N LEU A 38 -31.72 10.80 -86.88
CA LEU A 38 -32.25 9.45 -86.66
C LEU A 38 -33.72 9.27 -87.12
N PHE A 39 -34.50 10.36 -87.26
CA PHE A 39 -35.91 10.33 -87.66
C PHE A 39 -36.18 10.95 -89.05
N SER A 40 -35.16 11.13 -89.90
CA SER A 40 -35.31 11.73 -91.24
C SER A 40 -35.30 10.70 -92.39
N ASP A 41 -36.06 10.90 -93.47
CA ASP A 41 -36.11 9.97 -94.64
C ASP A 41 -34.74 9.61 -95.29
N PRO A 42 -33.74 10.51 -95.36
CA PRO A 42 -32.39 10.17 -95.83
C PRO A 42 -31.66 9.20 -94.91
N PHE A 43 -32.04 9.16 -93.63
CA PHE A 43 -31.46 8.24 -92.67
C PHE A 43 -31.92 6.81 -92.94
N GLU A 44 -33.18 6.55 -93.31
CA GLU A 44 -33.64 5.20 -93.65
C GLU A 44 -32.93 4.62 -94.88
N THR A 45 -32.69 5.44 -95.90
CA THR A 45 -31.93 5.03 -97.10
C THR A 45 -30.45 4.83 -96.81
N TRP A 46 -29.84 5.71 -95.99
CA TRP A 46 -28.48 5.52 -95.51
C TRP A 46 -28.34 4.29 -94.59
N LEU A 47 -29.34 4.01 -93.76
CA LEU A 47 -29.38 2.81 -92.90
C LEU A 47 -29.50 1.54 -93.71
N ALA A 48 -30.28 1.55 -94.79
CA ALA A 48 -30.39 0.42 -95.70
C ALA A 48 -29.04 0.13 -96.39
N ASP A 49 -28.32 1.18 -96.82
CA ASP A 49 -26.98 1.05 -97.42
C ASP A 49 -25.89 0.66 -96.41
N GLN A 50 -26.02 1.06 -95.14
CA GLN A 50 -25.05 0.78 -94.07
C GLN A 50 -25.49 -0.33 -93.11
N ALA A 51 -26.56 -1.06 -93.42
CA ALA A 51 -27.16 -2.07 -92.54
C ALA A 51 -26.13 -3.11 -92.08
N ILE A 52 -25.25 -3.53 -93.00
CA ILE A 52 -24.16 -4.47 -92.73
C ILE A 52 -23.14 -3.87 -91.75
N LEU A 53 -22.75 -2.61 -91.94
CA LEU A 53 -21.78 -1.93 -91.08
C LEU A 53 -22.36 -1.71 -89.67
N LEU A 54 -23.62 -1.29 -89.57
CA LEU A 54 -24.34 -1.13 -88.30
C LEU A 54 -24.51 -2.46 -87.56
N PHE A 55 -24.77 -3.56 -88.28
CA PHE A 55 -24.80 -4.90 -87.70
C PHE A 55 -23.45 -5.28 -87.06
N TRP A 56 -22.33 -5.02 -87.75
CA TRP A 56 -21.00 -5.30 -87.21
C TRP A 56 -20.62 -4.38 -86.04
N VAL A 57 -20.95 -3.09 -86.11
CA VAL A 57 -20.73 -2.14 -85.01
C VAL A 57 -21.56 -2.53 -83.78
N GLY A 58 -22.85 -2.85 -83.97
CA GLY A 58 -23.71 -3.33 -82.88
C GLY A 58 -23.19 -4.62 -82.25
N SER A 59 -22.72 -5.55 -83.08
CA SER A 59 -22.10 -6.81 -82.61
C SER A 59 -20.83 -6.56 -81.80
N MET A 60 -19.95 -5.65 -82.25
CA MET A 60 -18.75 -5.25 -81.51
C MET A 60 -19.09 -4.60 -80.16
N VAL A 61 -20.11 -3.74 -80.12
CA VAL A 61 -20.57 -3.10 -78.88
C VAL A 61 -21.13 -4.13 -77.90
N ILE A 62 -21.93 -5.10 -78.38
CA ILE A 62 -22.46 -6.19 -77.54
C ILE A 62 -21.31 -7.05 -76.99
N LEU A 63 -20.31 -7.38 -77.81
CA LEU A 63 -19.13 -8.12 -77.37
C LEU A 63 -18.33 -7.34 -76.31
N LEU A 64 -18.09 -6.04 -76.53
CA LEU A 64 -17.43 -5.17 -75.56
C LEU A 64 -18.19 -5.10 -74.24
N LEU A 65 -19.51 -4.90 -74.28
CA LEU A 65 -20.35 -4.89 -73.09
C LEU A 65 -20.32 -6.24 -72.36
N SER A 66 -20.34 -7.35 -73.09
CA SER A 66 -20.23 -8.69 -72.50
C SER A 66 -18.92 -8.88 -71.75
N VAL A 67 -17.79 -8.43 -72.33
CA VAL A 67 -16.47 -8.46 -71.69
C VAL A 67 -16.44 -7.57 -70.43
N VAL A 68 -16.98 -6.36 -70.51
CA VAL A 68 -17.04 -5.44 -69.36
C VAL A 68 -17.89 -6.01 -68.23
N ILE A 69 -19.04 -6.62 -68.54
CA ILE A 69 -19.91 -7.28 -67.55
C ILE A 69 -19.16 -8.44 -66.89
N GLU A 70 -18.48 -9.30 -67.66
CA GLU A 70 -17.67 -10.38 -67.09
C GLU A 70 -16.55 -9.84 -66.19
N MET A 71 -15.85 -8.77 -66.59
CA MET A 71 -14.82 -8.14 -65.76
C MET A 71 -15.41 -7.59 -64.46
N GLN A 72 -16.59 -6.97 -64.49
CA GLN A 72 -17.25 -6.49 -63.27
C GLN A 72 -17.72 -7.63 -62.36
N ILE A 73 -18.21 -8.73 -62.92
CA ILE A 73 -18.60 -9.92 -62.14
C ILE A 73 -17.36 -10.52 -61.46
N ARG A 74 -16.25 -10.68 -62.19
CA ARG A 74 -14.98 -11.18 -61.64
C ARG A 74 -14.42 -10.24 -60.56
N ALA A 75 -14.44 -8.94 -60.80
CA ALA A 75 -13.99 -7.95 -59.82
C ALA A 75 -14.83 -7.99 -58.53
N LYS A 76 -16.16 -8.13 -58.62
CA LYS A 76 -17.03 -8.27 -57.46
C LYS A 76 -16.81 -9.58 -56.71
N ALA A 77 -16.56 -10.68 -57.42
CA ALA A 77 -16.25 -11.96 -56.80
C ALA A 77 -14.93 -11.89 -56.01
N ASN A 78 -13.88 -11.35 -56.61
CA ASN A 78 -12.58 -11.17 -55.96
C ASN A 78 -12.68 -10.26 -54.72
N LEU A 79 -13.41 -9.12 -54.83
CA LEU A 79 -13.61 -8.21 -53.70
C LEU A 79 -14.36 -8.88 -52.54
N LYS A 80 -15.36 -9.72 -52.85
CA LYS A 80 -16.11 -10.46 -51.84
C LYS A 80 -15.23 -11.47 -51.13
N GLU A 81 -14.39 -12.19 -51.88
CA GLU A 81 -13.43 -13.16 -51.34
C GLU A 81 -12.39 -12.48 -50.44
N GLU A 82 -11.85 -11.34 -50.85
CA GLU A 82 -10.95 -10.50 -50.04
C GLU A 82 -11.64 -9.98 -48.77
N MET A 83 -12.89 -9.53 -48.85
CA MET A 83 -13.63 -9.09 -47.65
C MET A 83 -13.88 -10.24 -46.68
N THR A 84 -14.23 -11.43 -47.16
CA THR A 84 -14.45 -12.59 -46.29
C THR A 84 -13.15 -13.06 -45.64
N SER A 85 -12.03 -13.10 -46.37
CA SER A 85 -10.75 -13.49 -45.79
C SER A 85 -10.24 -12.45 -44.78
N ALA A 86 -10.44 -11.16 -45.05
CA ALA A 86 -10.12 -10.10 -44.10
C ALA A 86 -10.97 -10.15 -42.83
N LEU A 87 -12.26 -10.50 -42.95
CA LEU A 87 -13.15 -10.65 -41.80
C LEU A 87 -12.78 -11.85 -40.93
N GLU A 88 -12.44 -12.99 -41.55
CA GLU A 88 -11.98 -14.18 -40.83
C GLU A 88 -10.63 -13.92 -40.14
N ALA A 89 -9.70 -13.24 -40.80
CA ALA A 89 -8.43 -12.83 -40.20
C ALA A 89 -8.65 -11.90 -38.99
N ALA A 90 -9.58 -10.94 -39.09
CA ALA A 90 -9.91 -10.04 -37.99
C ALA A 90 -10.59 -10.76 -36.81
N ASP A 91 -11.41 -11.78 -37.06
CA ASP A 91 -12.05 -12.55 -35.99
C ASP A 91 -11.06 -13.48 -35.27
N ILE A 92 -10.07 -14.04 -36.00
CA ILE A 92 -8.95 -14.79 -35.42
C ILE A 92 -8.09 -13.87 -34.54
N ASP A 93 -7.71 -12.70 -35.04
CA ASP A 93 -6.89 -11.73 -34.31
C ASP A 93 -7.61 -11.26 -33.03
N LYS A 94 -8.91 -10.96 -33.12
CA LYS A 94 -9.72 -10.58 -31.96
C LYS A 94 -9.80 -11.68 -30.91
N LYS A 95 -9.93 -12.96 -31.31
CA LYS A 95 -9.93 -14.09 -30.39
C LYS A 95 -8.57 -14.26 -29.70
N ALA A 96 -7.47 -14.11 -30.43
CA ALA A 96 -6.12 -14.16 -29.86
C ALA A 96 -5.92 -13.04 -28.82
N VAL A 97 -6.31 -11.80 -29.12
CA VAL A 97 -6.22 -10.67 -28.18
C VAL A 97 -7.07 -10.91 -26.92
N MET A 98 -8.27 -11.52 -27.07
CA MET A 98 -9.11 -11.85 -25.92
C MET A 98 -8.51 -12.94 -25.03
N GLU A 99 -7.89 -13.97 -25.59
CA GLU A 99 -7.19 -15.00 -24.82
C GLU A 99 -5.96 -14.43 -24.09
N GLU A 100 -5.18 -13.56 -24.75
CA GLU A 100 -4.05 -12.88 -24.14
C GLU A 100 -4.49 -11.98 -22.97
N ALA A 101 -5.57 -11.21 -23.15
CA ALA A 101 -6.15 -10.39 -22.08
C ALA A 101 -6.65 -11.22 -20.89
N ARG A 102 -7.21 -12.41 -21.15
CA ARG A 102 -7.64 -13.34 -20.10
C ARG A 102 -6.45 -13.91 -19.33
N ALA A 103 -5.40 -14.36 -20.02
CA ALA A 103 -4.17 -14.83 -19.39
C ALA A 103 -3.48 -13.72 -18.56
N ALA A 104 -3.45 -12.49 -19.09
CA ALA A 104 -2.94 -11.32 -18.35
C ALA A 104 -3.79 -11.02 -17.10
N SER A 105 -5.12 -11.15 -17.19
CA SER A 105 -6.01 -10.98 -16.02
C SER A 105 -5.80 -12.06 -14.96
N GLU A 106 -5.60 -13.32 -15.36
CA GLU A 106 -5.36 -14.44 -14.44
C GLU A 106 -4.01 -14.30 -13.73
N THR A 107 -2.97 -13.88 -14.44
CA THR A 107 -1.65 -13.58 -13.84
C THR A 107 -1.68 -12.34 -12.94
N ALA A 108 -2.47 -11.31 -13.27
CA ALA A 108 -2.69 -10.16 -12.40
C ALA A 108 -3.42 -10.55 -11.10
N ALA A 109 -4.42 -11.44 -11.19
CA ALA A 109 -5.11 -11.96 -10.00
C ALA A 109 -4.18 -12.81 -9.12
N ALA A 110 -3.37 -13.69 -9.73
CA ALA A 110 -2.40 -14.51 -9.01
C ALA A 110 -1.31 -13.66 -8.33
N SER A 111 -0.79 -12.65 -9.02
CA SER A 111 0.21 -11.73 -8.44
C SER A 111 -0.39 -10.90 -7.30
N LYS A 112 -1.63 -10.42 -7.42
CA LYS A 112 -2.32 -9.74 -6.32
C LYS A 112 -2.47 -10.64 -5.09
N ALA A 113 -2.90 -11.89 -5.27
CA ALA A 113 -3.02 -12.85 -4.17
C ALA A 113 -1.66 -13.14 -3.49
N ALA A 114 -0.59 -13.28 -4.30
CA ALA A 114 0.76 -13.48 -3.78
C ALA A 114 1.26 -12.25 -2.99
N VAL A 115 0.96 -11.04 -3.44
CA VAL A 115 1.29 -9.80 -2.73
C VAL A 115 0.51 -9.70 -1.41
N GLU A 116 -0.78 -10.00 -1.40
CA GLU A 116 -1.60 -10.00 -0.18
C GLU A 116 -1.07 -11.01 0.86
N GLU A 117 -0.65 -12.20 0.41
CA GLU A 117 -0.06 -13.21 1.29
C GLU A 117 1.32 -12.82 1.81
N ALA A 118 2.17 -12.24 0.95
CA ALA A 118 3.47 -11.70 1.36
C ALA A 118 3.30 -10.57 2.39
N LEU A 119 2.29 -9.71 2.22
CA LEU A 119 2.00 -8.60 3.13
C LEU A 119 1.42 -9.09 4.46
N ARG A 120 0.63 -10.17 4.45
CA ARG A 120 0.16 -10.87 5.66
C ARG A 120 1.32 -11.47 6.44
N THR A 121 2.24 -12.14 5.73
CA THR A 121 3.44 -12.76 6.33
C THR A 121 4.35 -11.69 6.92
N ALA A 122 4.65 -10.63 6.17
CA ALA A 122 5.47 -9.51 6.64
C ALA A 122 4.84 -8.79 7.86
N ARG A 123 3.50 -8.69 7.94
CA ARG A 123 2.81 -8.16 9.12
C ARG A 123 2.94 -9.08 10.33
N ALA A 124 2.81 -10.38 10.15
CA ALA A 124 3.01 -11.36 11.22
C ALA A 124 4.46 -11.33 11.71
N GLU A 125 5.43 -11.27 10.79
CA GLU A 125 6.86 -11.10 11.10
C GLU A 125 7.12 -9.77 11.82
N LEU A 126 6.50 -8.66 11.43
CA LEU A 126 6.60 -7.37 12.14
C LEU A 126 6.00 -7.44 13.55
N GLU A 127 4.87 -8.12 13.72
CA GLU A 127 4.23 -8.32 15.02
C GLU A 127 5.07 -9.24 15.92
N GLU A 128 5.78 -10.20 15.34
CA GLU A 128 6.73 -11.08 16.02
C GLU A 128 8.07 -10.38 16.31
N LEU A 129 8.53 -9.48 15.43
CA LEU A 129 9.68 -8.59 15.66
C LEU A 129 9.38 -7.55 16.74
N GLY A 130 8.13 -7.11 16.88
CA GLY A 130 7.66 -6.37 18.06
C GLY A 130 7.70 -7.19 19.35
N LYS A 131 7.85 -8.52 19.25
CA LYS A 131 7.93 -9.47 20.38
C LYS A 131 9.35 -10.00 20.65
N ALA A 132 10.34 -9.81 19.77
CA ALA A 132 11.71 -10.32 19.92
C ALA A 132 12.74 -9.21 20.22
N PRO A 133 13.80 -9.47 21.02
CA PRO A 133 14.52 -8.41 21.72
C PRO A 133 15.42 -7.59 20.78
N ALA A 134 15.18 -6.30 20.64
CA ALA A 134 15.54 -5.28 21.60
C ALA A 134 17.04 -4.97 21.63
N THR A 135 17.37 -3.69 21.46
CA THR A 135 18.70 -3.13 21.74
C THR A 135 19.23 -3.65 23.08
N HIS A 136 20.55 -3.60 23.32
CA HIS A 136 21.15 -4.00 24.61
C HIS A 136 20.33 -3.53 25.82
N ASP A 137 19.89 -2.27 25.78
CA ASP A 137 19.04 -1.63 26.80
C ASP A 137 17.69 -2.26 26.93
N GLN A 138 17.09 -2.64 25.83
CA GLN A 138 15.72 -3.10 25.78
C GLN A 138 15.68 -4.60 26.21
N ARG A 139 16.78 -5.37 26.02
CA ARG A 139 17.02 -6.66 26.73
C ARG A 139 17.25 -6.48 28.22
N LEU A 140 18.05 -5.48 28.60
CA LEU A 140 18.33 -5.19 29.98
C LEU A 140 17.06 -4.74 30.71
N PHE A 141 16.20 -3.96 30.06
CA PHE A 141 14.91 -3.54 30.58
C PHE A 141 13.94 -4.71 30.72
N ALA A 142 13.85 -5.62 29.74
CA ALA A 142 13.02 -6.82 29.88
C ALA A 142 13.46 -7.68 31.09
N ARG A 143 14.76 -7.77 31.35
CA ARG A 143 15.29 -8.42 32.54
C ARG A 143 14.89 -7.67 33.82
N PHE A 144 14.97 -6.34 33.81
CA PHE A 144 14.53 -5.48 34.92
C PHE A 144 13.06 -5.74 35.28
N GLU A 145 12.17 -5.77 34.30
CA GLU A 145 10.73 -6.01 34.48
C GLU A 145 10.44 -7.35 35.18
N THR A 146 11.28 -8.36 34.96
CA THR A 146 11.10 -9.69 35.55
C THR A 146 11.78 -9.88 36.91
N GLU A 147 12.84 -9.13 37.18
CA GLU A 147 13.69 -9.35 38.37
C GLU A 147 13.36 -8.41 39.53
N PHE A 148 12.68 -7.28 39.29
CA PHE A 148 12.33 -6.38 40.38
C PHE A 148 10.95 -6.72 40.99
N PRO A 149 10.90 -7.13 42.26
CA PRO A 149 9.70 -7.63 42.92
C PRO A 149 8.82 -6.46 43.41
N LEU A 150 8.05 -5.81 42.53
CA LEU A 150 7.25 -4.67 43.01
C LEU A 150 5.86 -4.56 42.41
N ASP A 151 5.04 -5.52 42.81
CA ASP A 151 3.57 -5.41 42.90
C ASP A 151 3.15 -4.51 44.09
N GLY A 152 4.09 -3.81 44.74
CA GLY A 152 3.84 -2.98 45.93
C GLY A 152 3.73 -3.75 47.25
N ALA A 153 3.73 -5.09 47.20
CA ALA A 153 3.70 -5.93 48.39
C ALA A 153 4.92 -5.70 49.29
N ALA A 154 6.10 -5.55 48.68
CA ALA A 154 7.38 -5.24 49.33
C ALA A 154 7.33 -4.05 50.31
N ILE A 155 6.46 -3.07 50.04
CA ILE A 155 6.37 -1.80 50.79
C ILE A 155 5.13 -1.71 51.66
N LYS A 156 4.08 -2.48 51.31
CA LYS A 156 3.04 -2.88 52.24
C LYS A 156 3.63 -3.56 53.50
N TYR A 157 4.82 -4.17 53.39
CA TYR A 157 5.53 -4.80 54.50
C TYR A 157 6.09 -3.80 55.54
N LEU A 158 6.51 -2.60 55.14
CA LEU A 158 6.96 -1.57 56.09
C LEU A 158 5.80 -1.06 56.94
N THR A 159 4.61 -0.98 56.35
CA THR A 159 3.39 -0.56 57.05
C THR A 159 3.00 -1.55 58.15
N ASN A 160 3.24 -2.86 57.95
CA ASN A 160 2.95 -3.89 58.97
C ASN A 160 3.98 -3.89 60.11
N TRP A 161 5.27 -3.63 59.82
CA TRP A 161 6.33 -3.58 60.83
C TRP A 161 6.02 -2.54 61.94
N PHE A 162 5.56 -1.34 61.57
CA PHE A 162 5.29 -0.27 62.55
C PHE A 162 3.94 -0.39 63.26
N ASN A 163 3.10 -1.37 62.88
CA ASN A 163 1.91 -1.75 63.62
C ASN A 163 2.22 -2.76 64.76
N GLY A 164 3.50 -3.09 64.99
CA GLY A 164 3.93 -4.03 66.03
C GLY A 164 3.83 -5.50 65.64
N GLU A 165 3.50 -5.79 64.37
CA GLU A 165 3.46 -7.15 63.84
C GLU A 165 4.88 -7.68 63.58
N ARG A 166 5.08 -8.99 63.78
CA ARG A 166 6.36 -9.65 63.45
C ARG A 166 6.53 -9.66 61.93
N TRP A 167 7.79 -9.56 61.49
CA TRP A 167 8.12 -9.71 60.08
C TRP A 167 9.41 -10.51 59.93
N GLU A 168 9.52 -11.18 58.78
CA GLU A 168 10.64 -12.05 58.44
C GLU A 168 11.60 -11.29 57.52
N TRP A 169 12.90 -11.30 57.84
CA TRP A 169 13.95 -10.71 56.99
C TRP A 169 13.89 -11.23 55.54
N ARG A 170 13.44 -12.49 55.39
CA ARG A 170 13.18 -13.14 54.11
C ARG A 170 12.28 -12.32 53.18
N SER A 171 11.36 -11.52 53.70
CA SER A 171 10.50 -10.65 52.91
C SER A 171 11.24 -9.48 52.22
N LEU A 172 12.47 -9.18 52.64
CA LEU A 172 13.35 -8.18 51.99
C LEU A 172 14.48 -8.83 51.19
N GLU A 173 14.58 -10.16 51.16
CA GLU A 173 15.62 -10.87 50.41
C GLU A 173 15.56 -10.55 48.92
N GLU A 174 14.36 -10.36 48.36
CA GLU A 174 14.21 -10.05 46.94
C GLU A 174 14.73 -8.63 46.61
N ILE A 175 14.49 -7.64 47.46
CA ILE A 175 15.07 -6.28 47.33
C ILE A 175 16.59 -6.32 47.54
N ALA A 176 17.04 -7.06 48.55
CA ALA A 176 18.47 -7.22 48.84
C ALA A 176 19.21 -7.90 47.67
N ALA A 177 18.60 -8.96 47.11
CA ALA A 177 19.11 -9.69 45.96
C ALA A 177 19.12 -8.80 44.72
N PHE A 178 18.06 -8.03 44.47
CA PHE A 178 18.07 -7.04 43.40
C PHE A 178 19.23 -6.06 43.54
N ASN A 179 19.40 -5.43 44.71
CA ASN A 179 20.49 -4.48 44.96
C ASN A 179 21.89 -5.10 44.78
N ALA A 180 22.04 -6.39 45.10
CA ALA A 180 23.29 -7.13 44.90
C ALA A 180 23.52 -7.52 43.42
N ASN A 181 22.47 -7.90 42.70
CA ASN A 181 22.56 -8.41 41.32
C ASN A 181 22.60 -7.28 40.28
N TRP A 182 22.00 -6.13 40.58
CA TRP A 182 21.95 -4.96 39.72
C TRP A 182 23.12 -4.00 40.01
N GLN A 183 24.34 -4.53 40.04
CA GLN A 183 25.57 -3.77 40.28
C GLN A 183 26.17 -3.18 38.99
N ALA A 184 27.38 -2.60 39.08
CA ALA A 184 28.03 -1.77 38.05
C ALA A 184 28.25 -2.45 36.68
N ASN A 185 28.04 -3.77 36.59
CA ASN A 185 28.13 -4.57 35.38
C ASN A 185 26.88 -4.51 34.49
N LEU A 186 25.76 -3.97 34.97
CA LEU A 186 24.55 -3.74 34.20
C LEU A 186 24.40 -2.24 33.93
N VAL A 187 24.62 -1.85 32.68
CA VAL A 187 24.61 -0.46 32.23
C VAL A 187 23.70 -0.34 31.01
N PHE A 188 22.72 0.56 31.09
CA PHE A 188 22.00 1.05 29.93
C PHE A 188 22.90 1.99 29.11
N LEU A 189 22.89 1.85 27.79
CA LEU A 189 23.56 2.72 26.83
C LEU A 189 22.80 4.04 26.66
N ASP A 190 21.47 4.02 26.79
CA ASP A 190 20.65 5.22 26.91
C ASP A 190 20.96 5.93 28.24
N PRO A 191 21.43 7.20 28.18
CA PRO A 191 21.89 7.90 29.36
C PRO A 191 20.78 8.23 30.36
N GLU A 192 19.54 8.43 29.89
CA GLU A 192 18.39 8.73 30.75
C GLU A 192 17.96 7.47 31.52
N MET A 193 17.90 6.32 30.83
CA MET A 193 17.66 5.02 31.45
C MET A 193 18.73 4.68 32.49
N GLN A 194 20.00 4.97 32.17
CA GLN A 194 21.10 4.73 33.09
C GLN A 194 21.04 5.63 34.33
N GLU A 195 20.63 6.89 34.17
CA GLU A 195 20.42 7.82 35.28
C GLU A 195 19.28 7.34 36.20
N CYS A 196 18.14 6.91 35.62
CA CYS A 196 17.04 6.32 36.37
C CYS A 196 17.46 5.07 37.15
N LEU A 197 18.24 4.17 36.53
CA LEU A 197 18.78 2.99 37.22
C LEU A 197 19.73 3.37 38.37
N ALA A 198 20.61 4.35 38.16
CA ALA A 198 21.51 4.83 39.20
C ALA A 198 20.76 5.46 40.39
N ASN A 199 19.71 6.22 40.12
CA ASN A 199 18.82 6.79 41.14
C ASN A 199 18.12 5.68 41.94
N LEU A 200 17.51 4.70 41.26
CA LEU A 200 16.87 3.54 41.91
C LEU A 200 17.83 2.77 42.82
N ARG A 201 19.04 2.47 42.33
CA ARG A 201 20.07 1.78 43.12
C ARG A 201 20.49 2.57 44.35
N THR A 202 20.68 3.87 44.21
CA THR A 202 21.07 4.75 45.33
C THR A 202 20.01 4.75 46.42
N ARG A 203 18.74 4.88 46.05
CA ARG A 203 17.61 4.85 47.00
C ARG A 203 17.46 3.48 47.65
N THR A 204 17.60 2.41 46.88
CA THR A 204 17.52 1.03 47.39
C THR A 204 18.66 0.75 48.39
N ALA A 205 19.89 1.14 48.06
CA ALA A 205 21.04 0.98 48.95
C ALA A 205 20.88 1.78 50.25
N ARG A 206 20.38 3.02 50.17
CA ARG A 206 20.08 3.84 51.35
C ARG A 206 19.00 3.19 52.23
N PHE A 207 17.90 2.78 51.62
CA PHE A 207 16.81 2.10 52.32
C PHE A 207 17.28 0.83 53.04
N MET A 208 18.01 -0.06 52.33
CA MET A 208 18.56 -1.29 52.92
C MET A 208 19.59 -1.02 54.03
N GLY A 209 20.38 0.04 53.89
CA GLY A 209 21.33 0.49 54.91
C GLY A 209 20.62 0.94 56.19
N GLU A 210 19.61 1.80 56.06
CA GLU A 210 18.82 2.31 57.19
C GLU A 210 18.01 1.19 57.84
N ILE A 211 17.46 0.24 57.07
CA ILE A 211 16.86 -0.97 57.61
C ILE A 211 17.89 -1.75 58.42
N GLY A 212 19.08 -2.02 57.88
CA GLY A 212 20.09 -2.81 58.57
C GLY A 212 20.61 -2.20 59.88
N VAL A 213 20.56 -0.87 60.02
CA VAL A 213 20.98 -0.12 61.21
C VAL A 213 19.84 0.04 62.22
N ASN A 214 18.62 0.30 61.74
CA ASN A 214 17.49 0.67 62.61
C ASN A 214 16.51 -0.49 62.87
N THR A 215 16.65 -1.63 62.17
CA THR A 215 15.99 -2.89 62.57
C THR A 215 16.84 -3.57 63.64
N PHE A 216 16.23 -3.86 64.79
CA PHE A 216 16.89 -4.61 65.86
C PHE A 216 17.09 -6.06 65.38
N LYS A 217 18.30 -6.39 64.92
CA LYS A 217 18.69 -7.77 64.64
C LYS A 217 18.70 -8.53 65.96
N THR A 218 17.73 -9.40 66.19
CA THR A 218 17.92 -10.44 67.20
C THR A 218 18.91 -11.46 66.62
N ASN A 219 19.72 -12.10 67.47
CA ASN A 219 20.79 -13.00 67.03
C ASN A 219 20.30 -14.25 66.24
N ALA A 220 18.98 -14.42 66.09
CA ALA A 220 18.38 -15.37 65.17
C ALA A 220 18.10 -14.66 63.84
N TYR A 221 18.91 -14.97 62.82
CA TYR A 221 18.82 -14.45 61.44
C TYR A 221 17.44 -14.61 60.77
N GLU A 222 16.48 -15.27 61.41
CA GLU A 222 15.17 -15.62 60.85
C GLU A 222 14.01 -14.77 61.39
N GLU A 223 14.15 -14.12 62.55
CA GLU A 223 13.11 -13.28 63.16
C GLU A 223 13.67 -11.94 63.65
N SER A 224 13.59 -10.91 62.81
CA SER A 224 13.84 -9.53 63.23
C SER A 224 12.61 -8.99 63.97
N SER A 225 12.42 -9.41 65.23
CA SER A 225 11.42 -8.78 66.10
C SER A 225 12.00 -7.49 66.70
N VAL A 226 11.24 -6.39 66.65
CA VAL A 226 11.49 -5.26 67.56
C VAL A 226 11.44 -5.83 68.98
N LEU A 227 12.56 -5.76 69.72
CA LEU A 227 12.64 -6.18 71.12
C LEU A 227 11.44 -5.58 71.87
N ASP A 228 10.73 -6.40 72.68
CA ASP A 228 9.50 -5.97 73.36
C ASP A 228 9.70 -4.69 74.20
N GLU A 229 10.92 -4.46 74.66
CA GLU A 229 11.40 -3.27 75.40
C GLU A 229 11.31 -1.96 74.58
N ASN A 230 11.45 -2.04 73.26
CA ASN A 230 11.38 -0.92 72.33
C ASN A 230 9.97 -0.71 71.76
N ARG A 231 9.01 -1.58 72.11
CA ARG A 231 7.59 -1.45 71.73
C ARG A 231 6.83 -0.45 72.60
N PHE A 232 7.47 0.12 73.62
CA PHE A 232 6.78 1.02 74.56
C PHE A 232 6.65 2.46 74.04
N PRO A 233 5.49 3.12 74.26
CA PRO A 233 5.05 4.30 73.50
C PRO A 233 5.67 5.64 73.92
N THR A 234 6.75 5.65 74.68
CA THR A 234 7.41 6.89 75.15
C THR A 234 8.42 7.49 74.17
N HIS A 235 8.67 6.84 73.03
CA HIS A 235 9.77 7.18 72.11
C HIS A 235 9.27 7.84 70.82
N GLY A 236 9.10 9.17 70.81
CA GLY A 236 8.92 9.92 69.56
C GLY A 236 10.03 9.65 68.52
N GLU A 237 11.21 9.22 68.98
CA GLU A 237 12.30 8.76 68.11
C GLU A 237 11.97 7.47 67.35
N TYR A 238 11.28 6.50 67.96
CA TYR A 238 10.90 5.25 67.26
C TYR A 238 9.92 5.54 66.12
N GLN A 239 8.84 6.29 66.39
CA GLN A 239 7.88 6.67 65.37
C GLN A 239 8.53 7.53 64.28
N LYS A 240 9.43 8.44 64.65
CA LYS A 240 10.18 9.22 63.66
C LYS A 240 11.03 8.33 62.75
N ARG A 241 11.76 7.34 63.31
CA ARG A 241 12.53 6.38 62.50
C ARG A 241 11.64 5.50 61.64
N ALA A 242 10.46 5.16 62.15
CA ALA A 242 9.45 4.44 61.41
C ALA A 242 8.99 5.20 60.18
N ASP A 243 8.58 6.44 60.38
CA ASP A 243 8.12 7.33 59.31
C ASP A 243 9.25 7.58 58.28
N GLU A 244 10.50 7.77 58.74
CA GLU A 244 11.68 7.90 57.88
C GLU A 244 11.89 6.65 57.00
N LEU A 245 11.73 5.44 57.54
CA LEU A 245 11.91 4.19 56.81
C LEU A 245 10.76 3.93 55.82
N VAL A 246 9.52 4.24 56.20
CA VAL A 246 8.38 4.20 55.28
C VAL A 246 8.63 5.13 54.09
N GLN A 247 9.04 6.36 54.36
CA GLN A 247 9.35 7.34 53.32
C GLN A 247 10.46 6.86 52.39
N LEU A 248 11.53 6.26 52.93
CA LEU A 248 12.60 5.69 52.11
C LEU A 248 12.13 4.52 51.25
N GLY A 249 11.19 3.71 51.75
CA GLY A 249 10.53 2.68 50.96
C GLY A 249 9.74 3.28 49.81
N ASP A 250 8.89 4.27 50.09
CA ASP A 250 8.11 4.98 49.07
C ASP A 250 9.01 5.59 47.98
N ASP A 251 10.15 6.18 48.38
CA ASP A 251 11.15 6.72 47.45
C ASP A 251 11.70 5.66 46.49
N VAL A 252 11.85 4.40 46.93
CA VAL A 252 12.25 3.27 46.08
C VAL A 252 11.13 2.90 45.09
N VAL A 253 9.86 2.90 45.51
CA VAL A 253 8.72 2.68 44.59
C VAL A 253 8.71 3.72 43.49
N VAL A 254 8.86 4.99 43.87
CA VAL A 254 8.80 6.11 42.94
C VAL A 254 9.90 5.95 41.89
N ALA A 255 11.14 5.71 42.31
CA ALA A 255 12.25 5.52 41.37
C ALA A 255 12.09 4.25 40.51
N HIS A 256 11.51 3.18 41.05
CA HIS A 256 11.19 1.98 40.27
C HIS A 256 10.15 2.28 39.17
N ARG A 257 9.07 2.98 39.53
CA ARG A 257 8.01 3.39 38.60
C ARG A 257 8.53 4.36 37.54
N GLU A 258 9.43 5.27 37.90
CA GLU A 258 10.10 6.18 36.97
C GLU A 258 10.89 5.39 35.91
N LEU A 259 11.72 4.42 36.34
CA LEU A 259 12.49 3.58 35.42
C LEU A 259 11.58 2.69 34.55
N LEU A 260 10.53 2.09 35.12
CA LEU A 260 9.53 1.34 34.35
C LEU A 260 8.86 2.23 33.30
N HIS A 261 8.39 3.40 33.71
CA HIS A 261 7.70 4.32 32.82
C HIS A 261 8.59 4.73 31.64
N LEU A 262 9.83 5.12 31.92
CA LEU A 262 10.80 5.50 30.90
C LEU A 262 11.14 4.33 29.98
N GLY A 263 11.38 3.13 30.54
CA GLY A 263 11.70 1.95 29.73
C GLY A 263 10.56 1.53 28.81
N HIS A 264 9.30 1.63 29.26
CA HIS A 264 8.14 1.42 28.39
C HIS A 264 8.04 2.47 27.28
N GLN A 265 8.27 3.75 27.59
CA GLN A 265 8.28 4.81 26.58
C GLN A 265 9.35 4.54 25.51
N LYS A 266 10.59 4.23 25.93
CA LYS A 266 11.75 3.97 25.06
C LYS A 266 11.63 2.67 24.27
N ARG A 267 10.76 1.75 24.69
CA ARG A 267 10.45 0.52 23.95
C ARG A 267 9.40 0.74 22.84
N LEU A 268 8.54 1.74 22.99
CA LEU A 268 7.47 2.09 22.05
C LEU A 268 7.88 3.17 21.03
N ALA A 269 9.00 3.85 21.26
CA ALA A 269 9.58 4.87 20.38
C ALA A 269 10.57 4.26 19.38
#